data_AF-A0A925RKI3-F1
#
_entry.id   AF-A0A925RKI3-F1
#
_cell.length_a   1.000
_cell.length_b   1.000
_cell.length_c   1.000
_cell.angle_alpha   90.00
_cell.angle_beta   90.00
_cell.angle_gamma   90.00
#
_symmetry.space_group_name_H-M   'P 1'
#
loop_
_entity.id
_entity.type
_entity.pdbx_description
1 polymer ?
#
loop_
_entity_poly.entity_id
_entity_poly.type
_entity_poly.pdbx_seq_one_letter_code
_entity_poly.pdbx_strand_id
1 'polypeptide(L)'
;MSTTEAGRPTASQPDGSDVLSFQAVIDATRRLDELSCARVIGQVAEAVHAAQKAGQPLGTLTPSAIVLASDGSVQLAPGAGAARYTAPEKLRGGSGDRRSDVFSLGVVLWEALAHEPLFDGASDAAIKQAVLAGAIRPASEYNANVPAELDAICQRALAAEPANRYQSAKVMAAEIDAVLGDAGYPETNDAIATYVGRWFATEPNKPAPPSNKTSP
;
A
#
# COMPACT_ATOMS: atom_id res chain seq x y z
N MET A 1 30.05 29.76 -42.47
CA MET A 1 28.90 30.49 -41.87
C MET A 1 27.77 29.48 -41.81
N SER A 2 27.66 28.80 -40.67
CA SER A 2 26.66 27.77 -40.41
C SER A 2 25.59 28.39 -39.53
N THR A 3 24.35 28.42 -39.99
CA THR A 3 23.22 28.82 -39.16
C THR A 3 22.23 27.67 -39.12
N THR A 4 22.23 27.03 -37.97
CA THR A 4 21.39 25.95 -37.46
C THR A 4 19.91 26.21 -37.69
N GLU A 5 19.23 25.32 -38.43
CA GLU A 5 17.77 25.20 -38.39
C GLU A 5 17.38 24.62 -37.03
N ALA A 6 16.68 25.41 -36.23
CA ALA A 6 16.18 25.03 -34.93
C ALA A 6 15.09 23.96 -35.07
N GLY A 7 15.32 22.82 -34.43
CA GLY A 7 14.38 21.72 -34.35
C GLY A 7 13.02 22.18 -33.81
N ARG A 8 11.98 21.84 -34.56
CA ARG A 8 10.58 21.88 -34.14
C ARG A 8 10.47 21.14 -32.78
N PRO A 9 9.86 21.71 -31.73
CA PRO A 9 9.63 20.95 -30.51
C PRO A 9 8.69 19.80 -30.84
N THR A 10 9.23 18.59 -30.83
CA THR A 10 8.45 17.36 -30.76
C THR A 10 7.61 17.42 -29.49
N ALA A 11 6.30 17.24 -29.62
CA ALA A 11 5.44 17.00 -28.47
C ALA A 11 6.04 15.81 -27.71
N SER A 12 6.57 16.06 -26.51
CA SER A 12 6.91 14.96 -25.60
C SER A 12 5.62 14.22 -25.31
N GLN A 13 5.62 12.94 -25.67
CA GLN A 13 4.63 11.98 -25.21
C GLN A 13 4.57 11.99 -23.68
N PRO A 14 3.42 11.69 -23.07
CA PRO A 14 3.35 11.47 -21.63
C PRO A 14 4.30 10.32 -21.27
N ASP A 15 5.21 10.55 -20.33
CA ASP A 15 6.08 9.52 -19.78
C ASP A 15 5.25 8.56 -18.90
N GLY A 16 4.60 7.60 -19.55
CA GLY A 16 4.81 6.18 -19.31
C GLY A 16 4.41 5.51 -17.99
N SER A 17 4.20 6.20 -16.86
CA SER A 17 3.71 5.53 -15.65
C SER A 17 3.14 6.51 -14.61
N ASP A 18 1.88 6.89 -14.78
CA ASP A 18 1.08 7.48 -13.69
C ASP A 18 0.96 6.45 -12.56
N VAL A 19 1.74 6.63 -11.50
CA VAL A 19 1.83 5.70 -10.36
C VAL A 19 1.57 6.41 -9.03
N LEU A 20 0.88 5.71 -8.13
CA LEU A 20 0.50 6.19 -6.81
C LEU A 20 1.04 5.24 -5.75
N SER A 21 1.65 5.76 -4.68
CA SER A 21 2.02 4.92 -3.54
C SER A 21 0.78 4.57 -2.73
N PHE A 22 0.77 3.38 -2.11
CA PHE A 22 -0.33 2.99 -1.25
C PHE A 22 -0.43 3.87 0.00
N GLN A 23 0.67 4.47 0.44
CA GLN A 23 0.62 5.52 1.47
C GLN A 23 -0.28 6.69 1.03
N ALA A 24 -0.12 7.17 -0.20
CA ALA A 24 -0.97 8.25 -0.72
C ALA A 24 -2.44 7.83 -0.85
N VAL A 25 -2.72 6.53 -1.06
CA VAL A 25 -4.09 5.98 -1.01
C VAL A 25 -4.67 6.04 0.40
N ILE A 26 -3.89 5.64 1.42
CA ILE A 26 -4.30 5.66 2.82
C ILE A 26 -4.60 7.09 3.28
N ASP A 27 -3.73 8.03 2.92
CA ASP A 27 -3.82 9.45 3.31
C ASP A 27 -4.91 10.23 2.53
N ALA A 28 -5.50 9.61 1.51
CA ALA A 28 -6.44 10.25 0.61
C ALA A 28 -7.77 10.59 1.28
N THR A 29 -8.30 11.78 0.99
CA THR A 29 -9.70 12.11 1.35
C THR A 29 -10.70 11.26 0.56
N ARG A 30 -10.41 10.98 -0.72
CA ARG A 30 -11.19 10.02 -1.51
C ARG A 30 -10.57 8.65 -1.33
N ARG A 31 -11.29 7.78 -0.60
CA ARG A 31 -10.81 6.46 -0.23
C ARG A 31 -10.95 5.46 -1.38
N LEU A 32 -10.01 4.53 -1.46
CA LEU A 32 -10.18 3.27 -2.18
C LEU A 32 -11.05 2.36 -1.31
N ASP A 33 -12.01 1.62 -1.90
CA ASP A 33 -12.93 0.78 -1.13
C ASP A 33 -12.22 -0.41 -0.48
N GLU A 34 -12.88 -1.01 0.52
CA GLU A 34 -12.29 -2.01 1.41
C GLU A 34 -11.90 -3.29 0.66
N LEU A 35 -12.69 -3.71 -0.33
CA LEU A 35 -12.41 -4.89 -1.15
C LEU A 35 -11.28 -4.62 -2.15
N SER A 36 -11.23 -3.43 -2.74
CA SER A 36 -10.07 -2.98 -3.53
C SER A 36 -8.78 -2.94 -2.70
N CYS A 37 -8.83 -2.42 -1.47
CA CYS A 37 -7.70 -2.43 -0.54
C CYS A 37 -7.25 -3.87 -0.24
N ALA A 38 -8.20 -4.77 0.06
CA ALA A 38 -7.91 -6.18 0.26
C ALA A 38 -7.26 -6.81 -1.00
N ARG A 39 -7.77 -6.50 -2.20
CA ARG A 39 -7.21 -6.98 -3.48
C ARG A 39 -5.77 -6.54 -3.69
N VAL A 40 -5.43 -5.30 -3.34
CA VAL A 40 -4.04 -4.81 -3.36
C VAL A 40 -3.18 -5.64 -2.41
N ILE A 41 -3.62 -5.83 -1.16
CA ILE A 41 -2.84 -6.59 -0.17
C ILE A 41 -2.69 -8.06 -0.53
N GLY A 42 -3.70 -8.69 -1.12
CA GLY A 42 -3.60 -10.05 -1.66
C GLY A 42 -2.47 -10.18 -2.69
N GLN A 43 -2.40 -9.24 -3.65
CA GLN A 43 -1.33 -9.20 -4.65
C GLN A 43 0.06 -8.94 -4.03
N VAL A 44 0.13 -8.04 -3.04
CA VAL A 44 1.38 -7.80 -2.31
C VAL A 44 1.81 -9.07 -1.55
N ALA A 45 0.88 -9.79 -0.92
CA ALA A 45 1.16 -11.01 -0.19
C ALA A 45 1.69 -12.14 -1.10
N GLU A 46 1.16 -12.26 -2.33
CA GLU A 46 1.71 -13.15 -3.36
C GLU A 46 3.14 -12.76 -3.75
N ALA A 47 3.38 -11.47 -4.02
CA ALA A 47 4.70 -10.96 -4.38
C ALA A 47 5.73 -11.18 -3.27
N VAL A 48 5.34 -10.95 -2.01
CA VAL A 48 6.16 -11.23 -0.82
C VAL A 48 6.51 -12.70 -0.76
N HIS A 49 5.53 -13.59 -0.94
CA HIS A 49 5.78 -15.03 -0.92
C HIS A 49 6.75 -15.46 -2.03
N ALA A 50 6.58 -14.93 -3.24
CA ALA A 50 7.45 -15.24 -4.37
C ALA A 50 8.90 -14.80 -4.10
N ALA A 51 9.11 -13.59 -3.60
CA ALA A 51 10.43 -13.07 -3.26
C ALA A 51 11.08 -13.85 -2.10
N GLN A 52 10.33 -14.21 -1.06
CA GLN A 52 10.81 -15.08 0.03
C GLN A 52 11.28 -16.45 -0.51
N LYS A 53 10.50 -17.06 -1.41
CA LYS A 53 10.84 -18.33 -2.05
C LYS A 53 12.10 -18.23 -2.91
N ALA A 54 12.31 -17.08 -3.55
CA ALA A 54 13.49 -16.78 -4.37
C ALA A 54 14.71 -16.33 -3.54
N GLY A 55 14.58 -16.15 -2.22
CA GLY A 55 15.65 -15.63 -1.36
C GLY A 55 15.98 -14.15 -1.61
N GLN A 56 15.04 -13.40 -2.20
CA GLN A 56 15.22 -11.97 -2.48
C GLN A 56 14.93 -11.13 -1.24
N PRO A 57 15.80 -10.17 -0.88
CA PRO A 57 15.54 -9.27 0.23
C PRO A 57 14.47 -8.23 -0.16
N LEU A 58 13.36 -8.18 0.57
CA LEU A 58 12.27 -7.21 0.34
C LEU A 58 12.45 -5.89 1.11
N GLY A 59 13.27 -5.86 2.16
CA GLY A 59 13.28 -4.75 3.11
C GLY A 59 12.08 -4.79 4.05
N THR A 60 11.70 -3.64 4.62
CA THR A 60 10.48 -3.55 5.45
C THR A 60 9.28 -3.24 4.57
N LEU A 61 8.20 -4.00 4.70
CA LEU A 61 6.96 -3.71 3.99
C LEU A 61 6.28 -2.48 4.60
N THR A 62 6.15 -1.42 3.82
CA THR A 62 5.49 -0.17 4.18
C THR A 62 4.48 0.22 3.09
N PRO A 63 3.45 1.01 3.38
CA PRO A 63 2.53 1.49 2.35
C PRO A 63 3.24 2.31 1.26
N SER A 64 4.31 3.04 1.61
CA SER A 64 5.12 3.80 0.65
C SER A 64 5.91 2.92 -0.33
N ALA A 65 6.15 1.66 0.02
CA ALA A 65 6.83 0.68 -0.82
C ALA A 65 5.87 -0.07 -1.76
N ILE A 66 4.56 0.11 -1.60
CA ILE A 66 3.54 -0.49 -2.47
C ILE A 66 3.15 0.57 -3.51
N VAL A 67 3.25 0.23 -4.78
CA VAL A 67 3.00 1.13 -5.90
C VAL A 67 1.83 0.60 -6.73
N LEU A 68 0.86 1.47 -6.99
CA LEU A 68 -0.29 1.22 -7.85
C LEU A 68 -0.13 2.02 -9.14
N ALA A 69 -0.18 1.37 -10.30
CA ALA A 69 -0.16 2.05 -11.58
C ALA A 69 -1.58 2.31 -12.12
N SER A 70 -1.69 3.21 -13.10
CA SER A 70 -2.95 3.57 -13.75
C SER A 70 -3.61 2.43 -14.53
N ASP A 71 -2.87 1.37 -14.86
CA ASP A 71 -3.40 0.11 -15.43
C ASP A 71 -3.91 -0.86 -14.35
N GLY A 72 -3.84 -0.47 -13.07
CA GLY A 72 -4.25 -1.28 -11.93
C GLY A 72 -3.19 -2.26 -11.46
N SER A 73 -1.98 -2.29 -12.05
CA SER A 73 -0.91 -3.18 -11.58
C SER A 73 -0.38 -2.75 -10.21
N VAL A 74 -0.03 -3.75 -9.39
CA VAL A 74 0.50 -3.59 -8.04
C VAL A 74 1.96 -4.07 -8.03
N GLN A 75 2.87 -3.21 -7.57
CA GLN A 75 4.29 -3.49 -7.53
C GLN A 75 4.89 -3.18 -6.16
N LEU A 76 5.95 -3.91 -5.81
CA LEU A 76 6.74 -3.65 -4.61
C LEU A 76 8.05 -2.97 -4.98
N ALA A 77 8.32 -1.84 -4.34
CA ALA A 77 9.62 -1.21 -4.28
C ALA A 77 10.35 -1.60 -2.98
N PRO A 78 11.68 -1.44 -2.91
CA PRO A 78 12.41 -1.59 -1.66
C PRO A 78 11.89 -0.60 -0.61
N GLY A 79 11.42 -1.12 0.53
CA GLY A 79 10.97 -0.28 1.65
C GLY A 79 12.07 0.02 2.67
N ALA A 80 12.05 1.23 3.23
CA ALA A 80 12.95 1.66 4.30
C ALA A 80 12.28 1.56 5.67
N GLY A 81 13.04 1.12 6.67
CA GLY A 81 12.54 0.70 7.97
C GLY A 81 11.74 1.76 8.73
N ALA A 82 10.55 1.35 9.18
CA ALA A 82 9.75 2.08 10.17
C ALA A 82 9.31 1.11 11.27
N ALA A 83 9.55 1.48 12.53
CA ALA A 83 9.23 0.65 13.69
C ALA A 83 7.76 0.22 13.72
N ARG A 84 6.87 1.06 13.18
CA ARG A 84 5.42 0.81 13.12
C ARG A 84 5.01 -0.42 12.33
N TYR A 85 5.78 -0.81 11.31
CA TYR A 85 5.50 -2.00 10.49
C TYR A 85 6.40 -3.19 10.87
N THR A 86 7.22 -3.05 11.91
CA THR A 86 8.18 -4.09 12.32
C THR A 86 7.54 -5.03 13.32
N ALA A 87 7.61 -6.34 13.07
CA ALA A 87 7.02 -7.33 13.94
C ALA A 87 7.59 -7.30 15.38
N PRO A 88 6.77 -7.61 16.41
CA PRO A 88 7.18 -7.54 17.82
C PRO A 88 8.45 -8.31 18.14
N GLU A 89 8.63 -9.50 17.57
CA GLU A 89 9.81 -10.34 17.76
C GLU A 89 11.10 -9.69 17.23
N LYS A 90 11.03 -8.96 16.10
CA LYS A 90 12.17 -8.20 15.55
C LYS A 90 12.49 -7.00 16.44
N LEU A 91 11.48 -6.31 16.98
CA LEU A 91 11.66 -5.17 17.89
C LEU A 91 12.28 -5.56 19.24
N ARG A 92 12.06 -6.80 19.69
CA ARG A 92 12.71 -7.38 20.88
C ARG A 92 14.17 -7.81 20.62
N GLY A 93 14.68 -7.67 19.40
CA GLY A 93 16.03 -8.08 19.01
C GLY A 93 16.15 -9.54 18.60
N GLY A 94 15.02 -10.25 18.44
CA GLY A 94 15.00 -11.61 17.90
C GLY A 94 15.17 -11.62 16.38
N SER A 95 15.49 -12.79 15.83
CA SER A 95 15.43 -13.00 14.38
C SER A 95 13.98 -13.11 13.93
N GLY A 96 13.60 -12.33 12.93
CA GLY A 96 12.34 -12.54 12.24
C GLY A 96 12.41 -13.69 11.24
N ASP A 97 11.25 -14.24 10.89
CA ASP A 97 11.10 -15.15 9.76
C ASP A 97 10.02 -14.62 8.81
N ARG A 98 9.61 -15.45 7.84
CA ARG A 98 8.56 -15.07 6.86
C ARG A 98 7.24 -14.60 7.48
N ARG A 99 6.95 -14.97 8.73
CA ARG A 99 5.74 -14.57 9.48
C ARG A 99 5.87 -13.17 10.09
N SER A 100 7.08 -12.62 10.13
CA SER A 100 7.26 -11.20 10.43
C SER A 100 6.75 -10.34 9.27
N ASP A 101 6.88 -10.79 8.02
CA ASP A 101 6.34 -10.07 6.86
C ASP A 101 4.81 -10.18 6.80
N VAL A 102 4.24 -11.29 7.26
CA VAL A 102 2.78 -11.43 7.49
C VAL A 102 2.28 -10.38 8.49
N PHE A 103 3.02 -10.14 9.57
CA PHE A 103 2.66 -9.08 10.52
C PHE A 103 2.66 -7.71 9.84
N SER A 104 3.70 -7.40 9.07
CA SER A 104 3.78 -6.13 8.33
C SER A 104 2.61 -5.97 7.34
N LEU A 105 2.24 -7.03 6.60
CA LEU A 105 1.06 -7.05 5.73
C LEU A 105 -0.23 -6.79 6.52
N GLY A 106 -0.36 -7.39 7.71
CA GLY A 106 -1.49 -7.17 8.61
C GLY A 106 -1.61 -5.71 9.05
N VAL A 107 -0.49 -5.04 9.35
CA VAL A 107 -0.48 -3.61 9.69
C VAL A 107 -0.96 -2.79 8.50
N VAL A 108 -0.37 -3.01 7.30
CA VAL A 108 -0.73 -2.24 6.10
C VAL A 108 -2.20 -2.45 5.71
N LEU A 109 -2.72 -3.69 5.80
CA LEU A 109 -4.13 -3.97 5.55
C LEU A 109 -5.02 -3.23 6.54
N TRP A 110 -4.71 -3.29 7.84
CA TRP A 110 -5.50 -2.61 8.86
C TRP A 110 -5.56 -1.11 8.61
N GLU A 111 -4.42 -0.48 8.30
CA GLU A 111 -4.36 0.96 8.03
C GLU A 111 -5.10 1.36 6.77
N ALA A 112 -5.07 0.52 5.74
CA ALA A 112 -5.84 0.75 4.52
C ALA A 112 -7.36 0.64 4.72
N LEU A 113 -7.79 -0.19 5.67
CA LEU A 113 -9.20 -0.35 6.01
C LEU A 113 -9.69 0.74 6.97
N ALA A 114 -8.89 1.08 7.97
CA ALA A 114 -9.21 2.08 8.97
C ALA A 114 -8.95 3.53 8.50
N HIS A 115 -8.08 3.71 7.50
CA HIS A 115 -7.55 5.00 7.05
C HIS A 115 -6.85 5.79 8.17
N GLU A 116 -6.22 5.07 9.10
CA GLU A 116 -5.53 5.64 10.24
C GLU A 116 -4.26 4.81 10.52
N PRO A 117 -3.22 5.44 11.09
CA PRO A 117 -2.12 4.74 11.74
C PRO A 117 -2.57 3.68 12.77
N LEU A 118 -2.19 2.41 12.61
CA LEU A 118 -2.47 1.36 13.62
C LEU A 118 -1.65 1.58 14.88
N PHE A 119 -0.34 1.77 14.69
CA PHE A 119 0.59 2.10 15.75
C PHE A 119 1.11 3.52 15.53
N ASP A 120 0.73 4.41 16.43
CA ASP A 120 1.13 5.81 16.41
C ASP A 120 1.80 6.22 17.73
N GLY A 121 2.59 7.28 17.69
CA GLY A 121 3.25 7.82 18.87
C GLY A 121 4.20 8.96 18.54
N ALA A 122 4.41 9.86 19.51
CA ALA A 122 5.24 11.05 19.35
C ALA A 122 6.75 10.77 19.17
N SER A 123 7.19 9.51 19.20
CA SER A 123 8.57 9.10 18.99
C SER A 123 8.67 7.63 18.58
N ASP A 124 9.78 7.24 17.95
CA ASP A 124 10.07 5.84 17.62
C ASP A 124 10.00 4.91 18.83
N ALA A 125 10.43 5.39 20.01
CA ALA A 125 10.32 4.65 21.25
C ALA A 125 8.86 4.41 21.65
N ALA A 126 7.99 5.42 21.50
CA ALA A 126 6.56 5.29 21.78
C ALA A 126 5.88 4.33 20.79
N ILE A 127 6.19 4.44 19.50
CA ILE A 127 5.69 3.51 18.46
C ILE A 127 6.12 2.08 18.76
N LYS A 128 7.40 1.87 19.10
CA LYS A 128 7.91 0.55 19.48
C LYS A 128 7.14 -0.01 20.69
N GLN A 129 6.88 0.80 21.71
CA GLN A 129 6.09 0.37 22.86
C GLN A 129 4.66 0.02 22.46
N ALA A 130 4.02 0.79 21.58
CA ALA A 130 2.67 0.50 21.06
C ALA A 130 2.61 -0.86 20.33
N VAL A 131 3.59 -1.13 19.45
CA VAL A 131 3.68 -2.42 18.75
C VAL A 131 3.87 -3.58 19.74
N LEU A 132 4.72 -3.40 20.75
CA LEU A 132 4.99 -4.44 21.75
C LEU A 132 3.82 -4.68 22.71
N ALA A 133 3.01 -3.66 22.98
CA ALA A 133 1.80 -3.77 23.79
C ALA A 133 0.69 -4.55 23.07
N GLY A 134 0.61 -4.45 21.74
CA GLY A 134 -0.28 -5.27 20.91
C GLY A 134 -1.78 -4.99 21.14
N ALA A 135 -2.14 -3.80 21.62
CA ALA A 135 -3.53 -3.38 21.76
C ALA A 135 -4.08 -2.98 20.37
N ILE A 136 -4.79 -3.90 19.72
CA ILE A 136 -5.29 -3.73 18.35
C ILE A 136 -6.81 -3.87 18.39
N ARG A 137 -7.49 -2.80 17.97
CA ARG A 137 -8.95 -2.80 17.79
C ARG A 137 -9.29 -3.21 16.36
N PRO A 138 -10.46 -3.83 16.10
CA PRO A 138 -10.91 -4.12 14.74
C PRO A 138 -10.96 -2.86 13.88
N ALA A 139 -10.62 -2.96 12.60
CA ALA A 139 -10.73 -1.84 11.66
C ALA A 139 -12.19 -1.42 11.48
N SER A 140 -13.16 -2.33 11.66
CA SER A 140 -14.59 -1.99 11.61
C SER A 140 -15.03 -0.98 12.68
N GLU A 141 -14.29 -0.84 13.79
CA GLU A 141 -14.58 0.21 14.78
C GLU A 141 -14.28 1.63 14.25
N TYR A 142 -13.44 1.73 13.22
CA TYR A 142 -13.02 3.00 12.60
C TYR A 142 -13.73 3.22 11.26
N ASN A 143 -14.04 2.13 10.55
CA ASN A 143 -14.73 2.15 9.28
C ASN A 143 -15.79 1.03 9.23
N ALA A 144 -17.06 1.41 9.40
CA ALA A 144 -18.17 0.45 9.47
C ALA A 144 -18.44 -0.33 8.17
N ASN A 145 -17.81 0.06 7.05
CA ASN A 145 -17.92 -0.68 5.77
C ASN A 145 -17.00 -1.90 5.71
N VAL A 146 -16.07 -2.05 6.66
CA VAL A 146 -15.12 -3.16 6.69
C VAL A 146 -15.87 -4.47 6.95
N PRO A 147 -15.76 -5.46 6.04
CA PRO A 147 -16.31 -6.80 6.25
C PRO A 147 -15.65 -7.48 7.47
N ALA A 148 -16.44 -8.23 8.23
CA ALA A 148 -15.97 -8.93 9.43
C ALA A 148 -14.85 -9.94 9.12
N GLU A 149 -14.86 -10.49 7.91
CA GLU A 149 -13.85 -11.42 7.41
C GLU A 149 -12.49 -10.74 7.23
N LEU A 150 -12.47 -9.48 6.79
CA LEU A 150 -11.21 -8.71 6.69
C LEU A 150 -10.66 -8.36 8.08
N ASP A 151 -11.53 -8.08 9.05
CA ASP A 151 -11.11 -7.92 10.45
C ASP A 151 -10.50 -9.20 11.03
N ALA A 152 -11.09 -10.36 10.73
CA ALA A 152 -10.54 -11.65 11.14
C ALA A 152 -9.15 -11.90 10.56
N ILE A 153 -8.94 -11.54 9.28
CA ILE A 153 -7.64 -11.61 8.62
C ILE A 153 -6.62 -10.69 9.30
N CYS A 154 -7.00 -9.43 9.57
CA CYS A 154 -6.15 -8.49 10.33
C CYS A 154 -5.78 -9.04 11.70
N GLN A 155 -6.76 -9.51 12.47
CA GLN A 155 -6.56 -10.04 13.82
C GLN A 155 -5.57 -11.21 13.83
N ARG A 156 -5.69 -12.14 12.87
CA ARG A 156 -4.79 -13.28 12.75
C ARG A 156 -3.39 -12.88 12.30
N ALA A 157 -3.28 -12.01 11.29
CA ALA A 157 -1.99 -11.53 10.79
C ALA A 157 -1.21 -10.75 11.86
N LEU A 158 -1.92 -10.01 12.72
CA LEU A 158 -1.37 -9.14 13.76
C LEU A 158 -1.16 -9.82 15.12
N ALA A 159 -1.37 -11.14 15.22
CA ALA A 159 -1.16 -11.87 16.47
C ALA A 159 0.27 -11.64 17.02
N ALA A 160 0.40 -11.39 18.32
CA ALA A 160 1.70 -11.10 18.94
C ALA A 160 2.71 -12.25 18.75
N GLU A 161 2.25 -13.49 18.94
CA GLU A 161 3.07 -14.68 18.73
C GLU A 161 3.07 -15.12 17.26
N PRO A 162 4.24 -15.26 16.61
CA PRO A 162 4.33 -15.67 15.20
C PRO A 162 3.65 -17.01 14.90
N ALA A 163 3.57 -17.92 15.88
CA ALA A 163 2.90 -19.22 15.71
C ALA A 163 1.39 -19.10 15.46
N ASN A 164 0.77 -18.02 15.93
CA ASN A 164 -0.67 -17.77 15.79
C ASN A 164 -1.02 -17.01 14.50
N ARG A 165 -0.01 -16.55 13.75
CA ARG A 165 -0.19 -15.88 12.45
C ARG A 165 -0.35 -16.89 11.31
N TYR A 166 -0.62 -16.37 10.12
CA TYR A 166 -0.46 -17.14 8.89
C TYR A 166 0.96 -17.68 8.77
N GLN A 167 1.08 -18.94 8.37
CA GLN A 167 2.39 -19.59 8.24
C GLN A 167 3.23 -19.02 7.08
N SER A 168 2.59 -18.38 6.10
CA SER A 168 3.23 -17.62 5.03
C SER A 168 2.27 -16.58 4.46
N ALA A 169 2.81 -15.59 3.74
CA ALA A 169 2.02 -14.60 3.02
C ALA A 169 1.08 -15.22 1.97
N LYS A 170 1.46 -16.35 1.36
CA LYS A 170 0.59 -17.12 0.44
C LYS A 170 -0.70 -17.59 1.08
N VAL A 171 -0.65 -18.02 2.36
CA VAL A 171 -1.87 -18.48 3.06
C VAL A 171 -2.79 -17.29 3.35
N MET A 172 -2.21 -16.13 3.72
CA MET A 172 -2.97 -14.89 3.88
C MET A 172 -3.61 -14.42 2.56
N ALA A 173 -2.85 -14.46 1.46
CA ALA A 173 -3.36 -14.10 0.13
C ALA A 173 -4.55 -14.98 -0.29
N ALA A 174 -4.45 -16.29 -0.08
CA ALA A 174 -5.52 -17.22 -0.40
C ALA A 174 -6.80 -16.96 0.43
N GLU A 175 -6.67 -16.56 1.70
CA GLU A 175 -7.82 -16.21 2.54
C GLU A 175 -8.45 -14.89 2.09
N ILE A 176 -7.64 -13.90 1.70
CA ILE A 176 -8.13 -12.66 1.06
C ILE A 176 -8.89 -12.97 -0.23
N ASP A 177 -8.32 -13.79 -1.12
CA ASP A 177 -8.97 -14.16 -2.39
C ASP A 177 -10.30 -14.89 -2.16
N ALA A 178 -10.39 -15.73 -1.11
CA ALA A 178 -11.65 -16.37 -0.73
C ALA A 178 -12.72 -15.34 -0.33
N VAL A 179 -12.36 -14.35 0.50
CA VAL A 179 -13.26 -13.26 0.91
C VAL A 179 -13.73 -12.45 -0.31
N LEU A 180 -12.82 -12.13 -1.24
CA LEU A 180 -13.17 -11.42 -2.47
C LEU A 180 -14.12 -12.24 -3.35
N GLY A 181 -13.87 -13.55 -3.48
CA GLY A 181 -14.73 -14.46 -4.23
C GLY A 181 -16.15 -14.56 -3.64
N ASP A 182 -16.25 -14.72 -2.32
CA ASP A 182 -17.53 -14.78 -1.60
C ASP A 182 -18.32 -13.46 -1.71
N ALA A 183 -17.63 -12.33 -1.76
CA ALA A 183 -18.23 -11.01 -2.01
C ALA A 183 -18.62 -10.77 -3.49
N GLY A 184 -18.28 -11.68 -4.40
CA GLY A 184 -18.47 -11.49 -5.84
C GLY A 184 -17.61 -10.36 -6.43
N TYR A 185 -16.49 -10.04 -5.78
CA TYR A 185 -15.58 -8.99 -6.23
C TYR A 185 -14.83 -9.45 -7.50
N PRO A 186 -14.72 -8.61 -8.55
CA PRO A 186 -14.07 -9.01 -9.79
C PRO A 186 -12.61 -9.44 -9.61
N GLU A 187 -12.16 -10.42 -10.40
CA GLU A 187 -10.75 -10.81 -10.45
C GLU A 187 -9.85 -9.74 -11.10
N THR A 188 -10.43 -8.77 -11.80
CA THR A 188 -9.69 -7.68 -12.46
C THR A 188 -9.35 -6.55 -11.50
N ASN A 189 -8.35 -5.74 -11.86
CA ASN A 189 -7.95 -4.56 -11.10
C ASN A 189 -8.62 -3.28 -11.63
N ASP A 190 -9.76 -3.38 -12.33
CA ASP A 190 -10.40 -2.23 -13.00
C ASP A 190 -10.81 -1.12 -12.02
N ALA A 191 -11.24 -1.48 -10.81
CA ALA A 191 -11.56 -0.53 -9.75
C ALA A 191 -10.32 0.23 -9.27
N ILE A 192 -9.19 -0.47 -9.10
CA ILE A 192 -7.89 0.11 -8.73
C ILE A 192 -7.40 1.04 -9.85
N ALA A 193 -7.42 0.57 -11.10
CA ALA A 193 -7.06 1.36 -12.28
C ALA A 193 -7.90 2.64 -12.39
N THR A 194 -9.22 2.51 -12.21
CA THR A 194 -10.16 3.64 -12.21
C THR A 194 -9.85 4.62 -11.10
N TYR A 195 -9.53 4.14 -9.90
CA TYR A 195 -9.15 4.97 -8.77
C TYR A 195 -7.88 5.77 -9.07
N VAL A 196 -6.81 5.11 -9.51
CA VAL A 196 -5.54 5.75 -9.85
C VAL A 196 -5.71 6.72 -11.02
N GLY A 197 -6.43 6.35 -12.08
CA GLY A 197 -6.71 7.25 -13.20
C GLY A 197 -7.47 8.51 -12.79
N ARG A 198 -8.43 8.38 -11.87
CA ARG A 198 -9.16 9.55 -11.31
C ARG A 198 -8.28 10.43 -10.44
N TRP A 199 -7.26 9.88 -9.79
CA TRP A 199 -6.29 10.65 -9.01
C TRP A 199 -5.55 11.67 -9.88
N PHE A 200 -5.07 11.22 -11.04
CA PHE A 200 -4.32 12.08 -11.98
C PHE A 200 -5.23 12.93 -12.87
N ALA A 201 -6.47 12.50 -13.11
CA ALA A 201 -7.45 13.33 -13.83
C ALA A 201 -7.86 14.59 -13.05
N THR A 202 -7.66 14.63 -11.73
CA THR A 202 -7.89 15.82 -10.90
C THR A 202 -6.65 16.70 -10.80
N GLU A 203 -6.30 17.44 -11.86
CA GLU A 203 -5.48 18.65 -11.72
C GLU A 203 -6.37 19.91 -11.57
N PRO A 204 -6.16 20.73 -10.53
CA PRO A 204 -6.27 22.17 -10.65
C PRO A 204 -4.88 22.77 -10.52
N ASN A 205 -4.18 23.05 -11.64
CA ASN A 205 -3.30 24.22 -11.86
C ASN A 205 -2.25 23.96 -12.97
N LYS A 206 -2.63 24.17 -14.22
CA LYS A 206 -1.67 24.59 -15.26
C LYS A 206 -1.46 26.10 -15.10
N PRO A 207 -0.24 26.61 -14.80
CA PRO A 207 -0.04 28.05 -14.75
C PRO A 207 -0.35 28.66 -16.12
N ALA A 208 -1.19 29.70 -16.13
CA ALA A 208 -1.51 30.43 -17.35
C ALA A 208 -0.20 30.96 -17.98
N PRO A 209 -0.04 30.86 -19.32
CA PRO A 209 1.11 31.48 -19.97
C PRO A 209 1.11 32.99 -19.68
N PRO A 210 2.28 33.61 -19.44
CA PRO A 210 2.34 35.03 -19.18
C PRO A 210 1.65 35.79 -20.30
N SER A 211 0.67 36.62 -19.95
CA SER A 211 0.00 37.51 -20.89
C SER A 211 1.03 38.50 -21.41
N ASN A 212 1.57 38.24 -22.60
CA ASN A 212 2.44 39.19 -23.26
C ASN A 212 1.57 40.37 -23.68
N LYS A 213 1.58 41.44 -22.89
CA LYS A 213 1.11 42.76 -23.35
C LYS A 213 2.12 43.22 -24.39
N THR A 214 1.85 42.90 -25.65
CA THR A 214 2.41 43.64 -26.77
C THR A 214 1.81 45.04 -26.72
N SER A 215 2.65 46.01 -26.36
CA SER A 215 2.81 47.38 -26.89
C SER A 215 1.57 48.21 -27.29
N PRO A 216 1.67 49.54 -27.22
CA PRO A 216 2.35 50.25 -28.31
C PRO A 216 3.74 50.76 -27.96
#